data_AF-A0A519QCG6-F1
#
_entry.id   AF-A0A519QCG6-F1
#
_cell.length_a   1.000
_cell.length_b   1.000
_cell.length_c   1.000
_cell.angle_alpha   90.00
_cell.angle_beta   90.00
_cell.angle_gamma   90.00
#
_symmetry.space_group_name_H-M   'P 1'
#
loop_
_entity.id
_entity.type
_entity.pdbx_description
1 polymer ?
#
loop_
_entity_poly.entity_id
_entity_poly.type
_entity_poly.pdbx_seq_one_letter_code
_entity_poly.pdbx_strand_id
1 'polypeptide(L)'
;VPFERMIFLGDGDTDVPTMKMMHTKGGFSIAVYDPRNSERDQQKIYSLISEDRVNFVAAADYREGSPLDLIVKGLVGRIAVNAGTMPAED
;
A
#
# COMPACT_ATOMS: atom_id res chain seq x y z
N VAL A 1 -11.53 9.89 -9.75
CA VAL A 1 -10.47 8.94 -10.16
C VAL A 1 -11.01 7.52 -9.92
N PRO A 2 -10.85 6.55 -10.84
CA PRO A 2 -11.24 5.16 -10.60
C PRO A 2 -10.46 4.54 -9.43
N PHE A 3 -11.08 3.65 -8.65
CA PHE A 3 -10.45 3.05 -7.46
C PHE A 3 -9.23 2.21 -7.82
N GLU A 4 -9.26 1.53 -8.95
CA GLU A 4 -8.17 0.72 -9.49
C GLU A 4 -6.92 1.54 -9.83
N ARG A 5 -7.04 2.88 -9.81
CA ARG A 5 -5.95 3.84 -10.03
C ARG A 5 -5.56 4.60 -8.76
N MET A 6 -5.98 4.11 -7.59
CA MET A 6 -5.69 4.73 -6.31
C MET A 6 -4.81 3.82 -5.46
N ILE A 7 -3.84 4.45 -4.78
CA ILE A 7 -3.02 3.84 -3.76
C ILE A 7 -3.27 4.63 -2.48
N PHE A 8 -3.63 3.94 -1.40
CA PHE A 8 -3.85 4.52 -0.09
C PHE A 8 -2.76 4.05 0.87
N LEU A 9 -2.13 4.99 1.59
CA LEU A 9 -1.16 4.70 2.64
C LEU A 9 -1.81 5.09 3.98
N GLY A 10 -1.78 4.19 4.97
CA GLY A 10 -2.33 4.46 6.30
C GLY A 10 -1.59 3.70 7.40
N ASP A 11 -1.63 4.19 8.63
CA ASP A 11 -0.73 3.76 9.71
C ASP A 11 -1.43 3.17 10.94
N GLY A 12 -2.76 3.06 10.91
CA GLY A 12 -3.47 2.57 12.07
C GLY A 12 -4.96 2.31 11.93
N ASP A 13 -5.57 2.11 13.09
CA ASP A 13 -6.96 1.64 13.24
C ASP A 13 -7.98 2.63 12.64
N THR A 14 -7.66 3.92 12.60
CA THR A 14 -8.52 4.96 12.00
C THR A 14 -8.64 4.82 10.49
N ASP A 15 -7.66 4.21 9.84
CA ASP A 15 -7.59 4.06 8.39
C ASP A 15 -8.16 2.73 7.90
N VAL A 16 -8.44 1.81 8.82
CA VAL A 16 -8.98 0.47 8.51
C VAL A 16 -10.24 0.51 7.63
N PRO A 17 -11.23 1.40 7.84
CA PRO A 17 -12.39 1.49 6.95
C PRO A 17 -11.98 1.83 5.51
N THR A 18 -11.01 2.73 5.34
CA THR A 18 -10.50 3.15 4.03
C THR A 18 -9.70 2.03 3.37
N MET A 19 -8.83 1.34 4.10
CA MET A 19 -8.07 0.20 3.59
C MET A 19 -9.00 -0.92 3.08
N LYS A 20 -10.06 -1.25 3.83
CA LYS A 20 -11.10 -2.22 3.40
C LYS A 20 -11.85 -1.75 2.16
N MET A 21 -12.20 -0.46 2.10
CA MET A 21 -12.86 0.12 0.92
C MET A 21 -11.99 0.00 -0.32
N MET A 22 -10.69 0.31 -0.21
CA MET A 22 -9.73 0.19 -1.30
C MET A 22 -9.70 -1.24 -1.83
N HIS A 23 -9.48 -2.22 -0.95
CA HIS A 23 -9.46 -3.64 -1.32
C HIS A 23 -10.75 -4.07 -2.03
N THR A 24 -11.91 -3.69 -1.48
CA THR A 24 -13.24 -4.08 -2.02
C THR A 24 -13.52 -3.44 -3.39
N LYS A 25 -12.97 -2.26 -3.66
CA LYS A 25 -13.19 -1.50 -4.91
C LYS A 25 -12.07 -1.69 -5.94
N GLY A 26 -11.13 -2.61 -5.69
CA GLY A 26 -10.03 -2.92 -6.62
C GLY A 26 -8.86 -1.93 -6.59
N GLY A 27 -8.84 -1.02 -5.61
CA GLY A 27 -7.69 -0.16 -5.34
C GLY A 27 -6.68 -0.80 -4.41
N PHE A 28 -5.57 -0.11 -4.17
CA PHE A 28 -4.46 -0.64 -3.38
C PHE A 28 -4.32 0.07 -2.03
N SER A 29 -4.06 -0.69 -0.97
CA SER A 29 -3.73 -0.18 0.35
C SER A 29 -2.36 -0.68 0.83
N ILE A 30 -1.58 0.23 1.39
CA ILE A 30 -0.28 -0.03 2.01
C ILE A 30 -0.38 0.40 3.47
N ALA A 31 -0.28 -0.54 4.41
CA ALA A 31 -0.08 -0.17 5.80
C ALA A 31 1.37 0.27 6.03
N VAL A 32 1.55 1.45 6.61
CA VAL A 32 2.87 1.96 6.97
C VAL A 32 3.07 1.97 8.48
N TYR A 33 4.29 1.74 8.92
CA TYR A 33 4.64 1.73 10.35
C TYR A 33 5.90 2.53 10.62
N ASP A 34 6.07 3.04 11.84
CA ASP A 34 7.31 3.74 12.21
C ASP A 34 8.40 2.69 12.50
N PRO A 35 9.47 2.59 11.69
CA PRO A 35 10.53 1.62 11.92
C PRO A 35 11.30 1.89 13.23
N ARG A 36 11.11 3.05 13.87
CA ARG A 36 11.75 3.43 15.13
C ARG A 36 11.00 2.92 16.37
N ASN A 37 9.75 2.45 16.23
CA ASN A 37 8.90 2.03 17.35
C ASN A 37 8.58 0.53 17.26
N SER A 38 9.56 -0.31 17.57
CA SER A 38 9.57 -1.72 17.11
C SER A 38 8.48 -2.62 17.70
N GLU A 39 8.14 -2.53 18.99
CA GLU A 39 7.28 -3.56 19.62
C GLU A 39 5.78 -3.34 19.37
N ARG A 40 5.30 -2.10 19.56
CA ARG A 40 3.88 -1.76 19.39
C ARG A 40 3.45 -1.85 17.92
N ASP A 41 4.34 -1.45 17.02
CA ASP A 41 4.02 -1.41 15.60
C ASP A 41 4.09 -2.80 14.97
N GLN A 42 4.97 -3.69 15.45
CA GLN A 42 4.99 -5.10 15.00
C GLN A 42 3.66 -5.80 15.30
N GLN A 43 3.10 -5.64 16.52
CA GLN A 43 1.82 -6.26 16.86
C GLN A 43 0.66 -5.73 15.99
N LYS A 44 0.66 -4.42 15.71
CA LYS A 44 -0.31 -3.79 14.81
C LYS A 44 -0.20 -4.26 13.37
N ILE A 45 1.01 -4.43 12.86
CA ILE A 45 1.24 -4.95 11.50
C ILE A 45 0.67 -6.37 11.39
N TYR A 46 0.97 -7.23 12.36
CA TYR A 46 0.45 -8.61 12.38
C TYR A 46 -1.07 -8.63 12.41
N SER A 47 -1.72 -7.76 13.19
CA SER A 47 -3.19 -7.68 13.18
C SER A 47 -3.75 -7.22 11.83
N LEU A 48 -3.18 -6.19 11.22
CA LEU A 48 -3.64 -5.65 9.94
C LEU A 48 -3.53 -6.67 8.78
N ILE A 49 -2.43 -7.43 8.75
CA ILE A 49 -2.24 -8.51 7.77
C ILE A 49 -3.20 -9.68 8.05
N SER A 50 -3.31 -10.11 9.31
CA SER A 50 -4.12 -11.27 9.70
C SER A 50 -5.62 -11.13 9.39
N GLU A 51 -6.09 -9.89 9.32
CA GLU A 51 -7.49 -9.59 9.04
C GLU A 51 -7.77 -9.39 7.52
N ASP A 52 -6.81 -9.69 6.64
CA ASP A 52 -6.87 -9.55 5.17
C ASP A 52 -7.25 -8.12 4.70
N ARG A 53 -6.78 -7.11 5.44
CA ARG A 53 -7.24 -5.71 5.26
C ARG A 53 -6.34 -4.87 4.38
N VAL A 54 -5.11 -5.33 4.10
CA VAL A 54 -4.09 -4.57 3.38
C VAL A 54 -3.42 -5.39 2.31
N ASN A 55 -3.07 -4.76 1.20
CA ASN A 55 -2.33 -5.44 0.13
C ASN A 55 -0.85 -5.55 0.46
N PHE A 56 -0.28 -4.53 1.12
CA PHE A 56 1.14 -4.45 1.43
C PHE A 56 1.38 -3.84 2.81
N VAL A 57 2.55 -4.12 3.37
CA VAL A 57 3.06 -3.45 4.57
C VAL A 57 4.49 -3.01 4.32
N ALA A 58 4.83 -1.79 4.72
CA ALA A 58 6.19 -1.25 4.62
C ALA A 58 6.49 -0.26 5.74
N ALA A 59 7.77 -0.07 6.07
CA ALA A 59 8.17 1.02 6.94
C ALA A 59 7.81 2.36 6.30
N ALA A 60 7.45 3.37 7.11
CA ALA A 60 7.19 4.75 6.69
C ALA A 60 8.48 5.50 6.29
N ASP A 61 9.33 4.84 5.49
CA ASP A 61 10.56 5.38 4.93
C ASP A 61 10.32 5.81 3.48
N TYR A 62 10.19 7.11 3.26
CA TYR A 62 9.83 7.71 1.96
C TYR A 62 11.04 8.04 1.07
N ARG A 63 12.24 7.57 1.42
CA ARG A 63 13.46 7.82 0.63
C ARG A 63 13.49 6.96 -0.63
N GLU A 64 14.17 7.47 -1.66
CA GLU A 64 14.43 6.74 -2.91
C GLU A 64 15.08 5.37 -2.61
N GLY A 65 14.57 4.32 -3.25
CA GLY A 65 15.08 2.96 -3.10
C GLY A 65 14.64 2.23 -1.82
N SER A 66 13.83 2.87 -0.95
CA SER A 66 13.23 2.18 0.18
C SER A 66 12.19 1.14 -0.28
N PRO A 67 11.83 0.17 0.57
CA PRO A 67 10.75 -0.77 0.25
C PRO A 67 9.42 -0.06 -0.12
N LEU A 68 9.07 1.03 0.58
CA LEU A 68 7.85 1.78 0.30
C LEU A 68 7.89 2.45 -1.08
N ASP A 69 9.03 3.05 -1.44
CA ASP A 69 9.25 3.66 -2.75
C ASP A 69 9.07 2.64 -3.89
N LEU A 70 9.71 1.47 -3.75
CA LEU A 70 9.64 0.40 -4.74
C LEU A 70 8.21 -0.16 -4.90
N ILE A 71 7.48 -0.34 -3.79
CA ILE A 71 6.08 -0.79 -3.82
C ILE A 71 5.21 0.23 -4.55
N VAL A 72 5.32 1.51 -4.21
CA VAL A 72 4.52 2.57 -4.85
C VAL A 72 4.82 2.64 -6.34
N LYS A 73 6.09 2.66 -6.74
CA LYS A 73 6.49 2.66 -8.16
C LYS A 73 5.97 1.43 -8.90
N GLY A 74 6.05 0.24 -8.31
CA GLY A 74 5.50 -0.98 -8.89
C GLY A 74 3.98 -0.94 -9.09
N LEU A 75 3.24 -0.39 -8.12
CA LEU A 75 1.79 -0.20 -8.23
C LEU A 75 1.42 0.83 -9.29
N VAL A 76 2.14 1.95 -9.37
CA VAL A 76 1.95 2.93 -10.44
C VAL A 76 2.22 2.30 -11.80
N GLY A 77 3.28 1.51 -11.93
CA GLY A 77 3.58 0.76 -13.16
C GLY A 77 2.44 -0.20 -13.54
N ARG A 78 1.93 -0.97 -12.58
CA ARG A 78 0.76 -1.85 -12.79
C ARG A 78 -0.48 -1.08 -13.23
N ILE A 79 -0.75 0.08 -12.61
CA ILE A 79 -1.87 0.96 -13.00
C ILE A 79 -1.68 1.43 -14.44
N ALA A 80 -0.47 1.83 -14.83
CA ALA A 80 -0.16 2.29 -16.18
C ALA A 80 -0.30 1.19 -17.23
N VAL A 81 0.18 -0.02 -16.95
CA VAL A 81 0.00 -1.21 -17.81
C VAL A 81 -1.49 -1.50 -18.00
N ASN A 82 -2.27 -1.56 -16.91
CA ASN A 82 -3.70 -1.82 -16.98
C ASN A 82 -4.48 -0.71 -17.69
N ALA A 83 -4.00 0.54 -17.63
CA ALA A 83 -4.59 1.66 -18.34
C ALA A 83 -4.16 1.73 -19.82
N GLY A 84 -3.24 0.88 -20.27
CA GLY A 84 -2.67 0.91 -21.62
C GLY A 84 -1.79 2.14 -21.88
N THR A 85 -1.26 2.78 -20.84
CA THR A 85 -0.44 4.01 -20.95
C THR A 85 1.06 3.75 -20.83
N MET A 86 1.46 2.53 -20.46
CA MET A 86 2.84 2.09 -20.55
C MET A 86 3.02 1.35 -21.89
N PRO A 87 3.97 1.77 -22.75
CA PRO A 87 4.29 1.00 -23.95
C PRO A 87 4.80 -0.38 -23.51
N ALA A 88 4.35 -1.45 -24.17
CA ALA A 88 5.08 -2.70 -24.11
C ALA A 88 6.46 -2.39 -24.72
N GLU A 89 7.52 -2.51 -23.94
CA GLU A 89 8.86 -2.52 -24.52
C GLU A 89 8.96 -3.80 -25.37
N ASP A 90 9.23 -3.61 -26.67
CA ASP A 90 9.51 -4.68 -27.64
C ASP A 90 10.85 -5.39 -27.35
#